data_AF-A0A953CL41-F1
#
_entry.id   AF-A0A953CL41-F1
#
_cell.length_a   1.000
_cell.length_b   1.000
_cell.length_c   1.000
_cell.angle_alpha   90.00
_cell.angle_beta   90.00
_cell.angle_gamma   90.00
#
_symmetry.space_group_name_H-M   'P 1'
#
loop_
_entity.id
_entity.type
_entity.pdbx_description
1 polymer ?
#
loop_
_entity_poly.entity_id
_entity_poly.type
_entity_poly.pdbx_seq_one_letter_code
_entity_poly.pdbx_strand_id
1 'polypeptide(L)'
;MSNSDQQPESVPSGVSVEQHIAEAQAYADSHTIAETYYWFYLKVRNKGEWDYKQQGKVYEEFGNWHYGVIGTALGIPEEILKRMAGFAQIRAKTSTGENWGNPFTHAPYGDDPNDQDAIMRGIEWARKNGHETSMLFPEHQINLPMTWDIEGWEMNSAAYTTYLTATSTRPQPIYYDPLAIDLDGDGIETVGIGSAPITFDHNADGVRTGTGWVTGDDAWLVIDRNGNGSIDSGRELFGVDYLKANNQLATSGLDALADLDSNGDGVFNASDAAFAQVQLWQDLNQDGISQSNELFGLADKGIASISLTGTTAGTNLGNGNTVATSAVVTRDDGSTTTAADLNAAHNPFYRSFANDIVVSDTAQALPEMGGAGWVRDLREAMSLSELQAAEQAQAPDYELPATQGEPARPLIDVVAEFAAATTKAGQTALLDELLRAWAATNQYVALKPVDDPLRRLVVANDPAMSARMQAIIPVLEIFNGLGVAQAGMQNPTLSSLAMADGSTQQVQTYTLFAEQVQPMLNAYEQLRQSVYGALIMQTRLKPYMDAVELVIDDNGIRFDTAGIDALAQQHASTDPLNAITDLLDLRRYGSDAL
;
A
#
# COMPACT_ATOMS: atom_id res chain seq x y z
N MET A 1 -22.16 -5.49 2.02
CA MET A 1 -22.61 -5.36 0.62
C MET A 1 -22.83 -3.88 0.35
N SER A 2 -21.85 -3.23 -0.27
CA SER A 2 -21.93 -1.81 -0.64
C SER A 2 -22.88 -1.62 -1.82
N ASN A 3 -23.52 -0.47 -1.90
CA ASN A 3 -24.58 -0.12 -2.86
C ASN A 3 -24.03 0.31 -4.25
N SER A 4 -22.79 -0.07 -4.58
CA SER A 4 -22.02 0.44 -5.73
C SER A 4 -22.53 -0.04 -7.10
N ASP A 5 -23.31 -1.13 -7.14
CA ASP A 5 -23.62 -1.87 -8.38
C ASP A 5 -24.96 -1.51 -9.05
N GLN A 6 -25.64 -0.44 -8.62
CA GLN A 6 -26.99 -0.11 -9.10
C GLN A 6 -27.02 1.16 -9.96
N GLN A 7 -27.81 1.11 -11.03
CA GLN A 7 -28.17 2.31 -11.81
C GLN A 7 -28.81 3.34 -10.87
N PRO A 8 -28.46 4.64 -10.98
CA PRO A 8 -29.04 5.69 -10.14
C PRO A 8 -30.57 5.72 -10.19
N GLU A 9 -31.22 5.98 -9.04
CA GLU A 9 -32.69 5.96 -8.92
C GLU A 9 -33.39 6.99 -9.84
N SER A 10 -32.71 8.11 -10.10
CA SER A 10 -33.23 9.21 -10.92
C SER A 10 -32.78 9.10 -12.37
N VAL A 11 -33.58 8.42 -13.19
CA VAL A 11 -33.32 8.25 -14.64
C VAL A 11 -34.18 9.22 -15.46
N PRO A 12 -33.61 9.99 -16.42
CA PRO A 12 -34.39 10.84 -17.31
C PRO A 12 -35.39 10.03 -18.14
N SER A 13 -36.58 10.60 -18.37
CA SER A 13 -37.66 9.90 -19.07
C SER A 13 -37.29 9.58 -20.52
N GLY A 14 -37.45 8.31 -20.91
CA GLY A 14 -37.21 7.86 -22.29
C GLY A 14 -35.75 7.50 -22.61
N VAL A 15 -34.84 7.56 -21.64
CA VAL A 15 -33.44 7.14 -21.81
C VAL A 15 -33.32 5.62 -21.69
N SER A 16 -32.64 5.00 -22.66
CA SER A 16 -32.27 3.58 -22.63
C SER A 16 -30.74 3.45 -22.68
N VAL A 17 -30.16 2.98 -21.58
CA VAL A 17 -28.70 2.80 -21.44
C VAL A 17 -28.19 1.79 -22.47
N GLU A 18 -28.87 0.65 -22.60
CA GLU A 18 -28.56 -0.39 -23.59
C GLU A 18 -28.61 0.12 -25.03
N GLN A 19 -29.56 1.00 -25.36
CA GLN A 19 -29.62 1.61 -26.68
C GLN A 19 -28.43 2.54 -26.93
N HIS A 20 -28.01 3.32 -25.93
CA HIS A 20 -26.85 4.19 -26.03
C HIS A 20 -25.53 3.39 -26.13
N ILE A 21 -25.43 2.25 -25.44
CA ILE A 21 -24.31 1.31 -25.58
C ILE A 21 -24.23 0.82 -27.04
N ALA A 22 -25.35 0.33 -27.58
CA ALA A 22 -25.41 -0.15 -28.96
C ALA A 22 -25.13 0.95 -29.99
N GLU A 23 -25.61 2.18 -29.74
CA GLU A 23 -25.30 3.35 -30.58
C GLU A 23 -23.80 3.66 -30.57
N ALA A 24 -23.19 3.68 -29.38
CA ALA A 24 -21.77 3.98 -29.20
C ALA A 24 -20.88 2.93 -29.88
N GLN A 25 -21.17 1.64 -29.68
CA GLN A 25 -20.45 0.53 -30.31
C GLN A 25 -20.60 0.55 -31.84
N ALA A 26 -21.82 0.76 -32.35
CA ALA A 26 -22.03 0.86 -33.80
C ALA A 26 -21.31 2.07 -34.43
N TYR A 27 -21.19 3.18 -33.70
CA TYR A 27 -20.39 4.30 -34.14
C TYR A 27 -18.90 3.91 -34.20
N ALA A 28 -18.38 3.30 -33.13
CA ALA A 28 -17.00 2.86 -33.03
C ALA A 28 -16.61 1.85 -34.13
N ASP A 29 -17.50 0.92 -34.49
CA ASP A 29 -17.26 -0.10 -35.51
C ASP A 29 -17.04 0.48 -36.93
N SER A 30 -17.51 1.70 -37.17
CA SER A 30 -17.50 2.34 -38.50
C SER A 30 -16.62 3.57 -38.60
N HIS A 31 -16.00 3.99 -37.49
CA HIS A 31 -15.20 5.20 -37.42
C HIS A 31 -13.80 4.90 -36.86
N THR A 32 -12.88 5.80 -37.12
CA THR A 32 -11.59 5.76 -36.44
C THR A 32 -11.79 5.99 -34.95
N ILE A 33 -10.79 5.57 -34.17
CA ILE A 33 -10.73 5.80 -32.72
C ILE A 33 -10.88 7.30 -32.42
N ALA A 34 -10.15 8.16 -33.13
CA ALA A 34 -10.20 9.61 -32.95
C ALA A 34 -11.60 10.19 -33.20
N GLU A 35 -12.26 9.77 -34.28
CA GLU A 35 -13.63 10.19 -34.60
C GLU A 35 -14.64 9.69 -33.55
N THR A 36 -14.44 8.48 -33.02
CA THR A 36 -15.27 7.88 -31.97
C THR A 36 -15.17 8.65 -30.67
N TYR A 37 -13.95 9.02 -30.25
CA TYR A 37 -13.73 9.86 -29.09
C TYR A 37 -14.32 11.25 -29.26
N TYR A 38 -14.06 11.89 -30.40
CA TYR A 38 -14.58 13.23 -30.65
C TYR A 38 -16.11 13.22 -30.65
N TRP A 39 -16.73 12.21 -31.23
CA TRP A 39 -18.17 11.99 -31.18
C TRP A 39 -18.68 11.82 -29.74
N PHE A 40 -18.04 10.95 -28.96
CA PHE A 40 -18.42 10.72 -27.56
C PHE A 40 -18.33 12.02 -26.75
N TYR A 41 -17.22 12.76 -26.89
CA TYR A 41 -17.05 14.09 -26.29
C TYR A 41 -18.18 15.05 -26.70
N LEU A 42 -18.56 15.10 -27.98
CA LEU A 42 -19.66 15.96 -28.45
C LEU A 42 -21.01 15.59 -27.84
N LYS A 43 -21.24 14.31 -27.54
CA LYS A 43 -22.46 13.83 -26.87
C LYS A 43 -22.54 14.28 -25.41
N VAL A 44 -21.43 14.22 -24.67
CA VAL A 44 -21.42 14.40 -23.21
C VAL A 44 -21.02 15.80 -22.73
N ARG A 45 -20.37 16.61 -23.57
CA ARG A 45 -19.97 17.99 -23.21
C ARG A 45 -21.18 18.86 -22.86
N ASN A 46 -20.93 20.02 -22.23
CA ASN A 46 -21.97 21.00 -21.93
C ASN A 46 -22.88 21.31 -23.14
N LYS A 47 -24.20 21.16 -22.97
CA LYS A 47 -25.25 21.23 -24.00
C LYS A 47 -25.20 20.14 -25.09
N GLY A 48 -24.43 19.09 -24.85
CA GLY A 48 -24.47 17.86 -25.62
C GLY A 48 -25.77 17.09 -25.38
N GLU A 49 -26.03 16.13 -26.24
CA GLU A 49 -27.26 15.32 -26.19
C GLU A 49 -27.40 14.53 -24.89
N TRP A 50 -26.29 14.09 -24.32
CA TRP A 50 -26.22 13.31 -23.08
C TRP A 50 -25.83 14.17 -21.86
N ASP A 51 -25.90 15.50 -21.97
CA ASP A 51 -25.72 16.42 -20.84
C ASP A 51 -27.01 16.50 -20.00
N TYR A 52 -27.30 15.45 -19.24
CA TYR A 52 -28.58 15.30 -18.53
C TYR A 52 -28.82 16.34 -17.43
N LYS A 53 -27.77 16.99 -16.91
CA LYS A 53 -27.91 18.10 -15.96
C LYS A 53 -28.70 19.28 -16.54
N GLN A 54 -28.75 19.43 -17.87
CA GLN A 54 -29.59 20.43 -18.55
C GLN A 54 -31.08 20.14 -18.40
N GLN A 55 -31.45 18.89 -18.15
CA GLN A 55 -32.84 18.47 -17.91
C GLN A 55 -33.25 18.61 -16.43
N GLY A 56 -32.27 18.83 -15.55
CA GLY A 56 -32.45 19.10 -14.12
C GLY A 56 -31.27 18.57 -13.31
N LYS A 57 -30.93 19.27 -12.22
CA LYS A 57 -29.83 18.85 -11.32
C LYS A 57 -30.01 17.45 -10.72
N VAL A 58 -31.25 16.98 -10.61
CA VAL A 58 -31.57 15.63 -10.13
C VAL A 58 -30.98 14.52 -11.02
N TYR A 59 -30.59 14.83 -12.26
CA TYR A 59 -30.01 13.88 -13.22
C TYR A 59 -28.48 14.00 -13.36
N GLU A 60 -27.83 14.79 -12.50
CA GLU A 60 -26.38 15.00 -12.51
C GLU A 60 -25.63 13.69 -12.23
N GLU A 61 -25.97 13.00 -11.14
CA GLU A 61 -25.44 11.67 -10.80
C GLU A 61 -25.66 10.66 -11.93
N PHE A 62 -26.85 10.63 -12.52
CA PHE A 62 -27.14 9.75 -13.66
C PHE A 62 -26.28 10.08 -14.88
N GLY A 63 -26.01 11.37 -15.15
CA GLY A 63 -25.16 11.77 -16.26
C GLY A 63 -23.71 11.33 -16.10
N ASN A 64 -23.16 11.49 -14.90
CA ASN A 64 -21.79 11.06 -14.58
C ASN A 64 -21.67 9.53 -14.59
N TRP A 65 -22.65 8.83 -14.03
CA TRP A 65 -22.76 7.36 -14.15
C TRP A 65 -22.90 6.89 -15.60
N HIS A 66 -23.77 7.51 -16.40
CA HIS A 66 -23.98 7.18 -17.82
C HIS A 66 -22.71 7.40 -18.65
N TYR A 67 -21.97 8.48 -18.36
CA TYR A 67 -20.66 8.74 -18.95
C TYR A 67 -19.66 7.60 -18.69
N GLY A 68 -19.58 7.10 -17.44
CA GLY A 68 -18.75 5.94 -17.09
C GLY A 68 -19.15 4.69 -17.89
N VAL A 69 -20.45 4.37 -17.92
CA VAL A 69 -20.98 3.21 -18.65
C VAL A 69 -20.63 3.23 -20.13
N ILE A 70 -20.94 4.34 -20.83
CA ILE A 70 -20.71 4.43 -22.28
C ILE A 70 -19.22 4.49 -22.60
N GLY A 71 -18.43 5.18 -21.76
CA GLY A 71 -16.99 5.23 -21.91
C GLY A 71 -16.35 3.84 -21.87
N THR A 72 -16.72 3.02 -20.88
CA THR A 72 -16.26 1.63 -20.79
C THR A 72 -16.74 0.77 -21.96
N ALA A 73 -17.98 0.96 -22.41
CA ALA A 73 -18.52 0.24 -23.57
C ALA A 73 -17.85 0.60 -24.90
N LEU A 74 -17.22 1.77 -24.98
CA LEU A 74 -16.35 2.21 -26.08
C LEU A 74 -14.90 1.72 -25.91
N GLY A 75 -14.59 0.99 -24.84
CA GLY A 75 -13.24 0.52 -24.52
C GLY A 75 -12.29 1.63 -24.05
N ILE A 76 -12.80 2.80 -23.63
CA ILE A 76 -11.97 3.89 -23.12
C ILE A 76 -11.42 3.48 -21.75
N PRO A 77 -10.11 3.59 -21.49
CA PRO A 77 -9.56 3.27 -20.19
C PRO A 77 -10.16 4.15 -19.08
N GLU A 78 -10.42 3.54 -17.93
CA GLU A 78 -10.98 4.19 -16.74
C GLU A 78 -10.26 5.49 -16.38
N GLU A 79 -8.93 5.46 -16.33
CA GLU A 79 -8.10 6.64 -16.06
C GLU A 79 -8.35 7.81 -17.01
N ILE A 80 -8.58 7.50 -18.30
CA ILE A 80 -8.88 8.53 -19.29
C ILE A 80 -10.27 9.11 -19.05
N LEU A 81 -11.25 8.29 -18.68
CA LEU A 81 -12.59 8.76 -18.35
C LEU A 81 -12.59 9.70 -17.14
N LYS A 82 -11.93 9.31 -16.05
CA LYS A 82 -11.83 10.09 -14.81
C LYS A 82 -11.16 11.44 -15.05
N ARG A 83 -10.04 11.47 -15.79
CA ARG A 83 -9.30 12.71 -16.08
C ARG A 83 -10.04 13.64 -17.03
N MET A 84 -10.73 13.09 -18.04
CA MET A 84 -11.54 13.90 -18.96
C MET A 84 -12.70 14.61 -18.25
N ALA A 85 -13.31 13.97 -17.24
CA ALA A 85 -14.35 14.59 -16.42
C ALA A 85 -13.80 15.79 -15.64
N GLY A 86 -12.69 15.62 -14.92
CA GLY A 86 -12.02 16.72 -14.22
C GLY A 86 -11.54 17.85 -15.14
N PHE A 87 -11.09 17.52 -16.35
CA PHE A 87 -10.73 18.54 -17.35
C PHE A 87 -11.95 19.38 -17.77
N ALA A 88 -13.10 18.73 -17.96
CA ALA A 88 -14.34 19.40 -18.31
C ALA A 88 -14.83 20.32 -17.18
N GLN A 89 -14.75 19.87 -15.93
CA GLN A 89 -15.06 20.64 -14.72
C GLN A 89 -14.22 21.92 -14.61
N ILE A 90 -12.90 21.79 -14.78
CA ILE A 90 -11.96 22.93 -14.71
C ILE A 90 -12.24 23.95 -15.82
N ARG A 91 -12.45 23.49 -17.06
CA ARG A 91 -12.80 24.40 -18.18
C ARG A 91 -14.14 25.10 -17.98
N ALA A 92 -15.10 24.44 -17.33
CA ALA A 92 -16.39 25.03 -17.02
C ALA A 92 -16.33 26.09 -15.90
N LYS A 93 -15.19 26.21 -15.19
CA LYS A 93 -15.02 27.06 -14.00
C LYS A 93 -16.06 26.79 -12.92
N THR A 94 -16.53 25.55 -12.83
CA THR A 94 -17.50 25.09 -11.84
C THR A 94 -16.84 24.44 -10.63
N SER A 95 -15.52 24.20 -10.68
CA SER A 95 -14.74 23.84 -9.49
C SER A 95 -14.88 24.93 -8.42
N THR A 96 -15.25 24.52 -7.21
CA THR A 96 -15.63 25.42 -6.10
C THR A 96 -14.43 26.02 -5.36
N GLY A 97 -13.20 25.79 -5.83
CA GLY A 97 -11.98 26.28 -5.19
C GLY A 97 -11.44 25.34 -4.09
N GLU A 98 -12.04 24.17 -3.94
CA GLU A 98 -11.49 23.06 -3.17
C GLU A 98 -10.31 22.43 -3.93
N ASN A 99 -9.30 21.93 -3.21
CA ASN A 99 -8.03 21.44 -3.78
C ASN A 99 -8.18 20.05 -4.42
N TRP A 100 -9.12 19.90 -5.36
CA TRP A 100 -9.48 18.65 -6.04
C TRP A 100 -8.43 18.16 -7.06
N GLY A 101 -7.27 18.82 -7.13
CA GLY A 101 -6.25 18.52 -8.11
C GLY A 101 -6.57 19.08 -9.51
N ASN A 102 -6.01 18.44 -10.53
CA ASN A 102 -6.22 18.69 -11.95
C ASN A 102 -6.19 17.32 -12.68
N PRO A 103 -6.45 17.26 -14.00
CA PRO A 103 -6.55 16.01 -14.78
C PRO A 103 -5.25 15.19 -14.84
N PHE A 104 -4.20 15.75 -14.27
CA PHE A 104 -2.83 15.33 -14.28
C PHE A 104 -2.31 15.03 -12.88
N THR A 105 -3.12 15.24 -11.82
CA THR A 105 -2.74 15.00 -10.43
C THR A 105 -3.51 13.84 -9.82
N HIS A 106 -3.66 13.82 -8.49
CA HIS A 106 -4.38 12.79 -7.75
C HIS A 106 -5.88 12.86 -8.03
N ALA A 107 -6.62 11.78 -7.80
CA ALA A 107 -8.07 11.81 -7.83
C ALA A 107 -8.55 12.83 -6.79
N PRO A 108 -9.63 13.57 -7.06
CA PRO A 108 -10.61 13.40 -8.14
C PRO A 108 -10.20 14.02 -9.50
N TYR A 109 -8.91 14.26 -9.75
CA TYR A 109 -8.36 14.75 -11.02
C TYR A 109 -8.92 16.11 -11.45
N GLY A 110 -9.24 16.95 -10.47
CA GLY A 110 -9.87 18.27 -10.66
C GLY A 110 -11.38 18.22 -10.80
N ASP A 111 -12.00 17.05 -10.67
CA ASP A 111 -13.46 16.86 -10.71
C ASP A 111 -14.10 16.89 -9.32
N ASP A 112 -15.44 16.97 -9.24
CA ASP A 112 -16.15 16.81 -7.96
C ASP A 112 -15.99 15.35 -7.48
N PRO A 113 -15.62 15.09 -6.22
CA PRO A 113 -15.52 13.73 -5.68
C PRO A 113 -16.79 12.89 -5.87
N ASN A 114 -17.98 13.48 -5.79
CA ASN A 114 -19.25 12.76 -5.99
C ASN A 114 -19.46 12.40 -7.46
N ASP A 115 -18.98 13.25 -8.37
CA ASP A 115 -19.05 13.00 -9.81
C ASP A 115 -18.11 11.85 -10.19
N GLN A 116 -16.88 11.83 -9.64
CA GLN A 116 -15.95 10.71 -9.80
C GLN A 116 -16.52 9.39 -9.26
N ASP A 117 -17.13 9.40 -8.08
CA ASP A 117 -17.80 8.22 -7.52
C ASP A 117 -18.90 7.70 -8.45
N ALA A 118 -19.74 8.58 -9.00
CA ALA A 118 -20.77 8.20 -9.96
C ALA A 118 -20.19 7.61 -11.25
N ILE A 119 -19.10 8.19 -11.78
CA ILE A 119 -18.38 7.67 -12.95
C ILE A 119 -17.86 6.26 -12.66
N MET A 120 -17.20 6.07 -11.52
CA MET A 120 -16.65 4.77 -11.09
C MET A 120 -17.74 3.70 -11.00
N ARG A 121 -18.87 4.01 -10.36
CA ARG A 121 -20.03 3.11 -10.30
C ARG A 121 -20.58 2.75 -11.69
N GLY A 122 -20.50 3.66 -12.65
CA GLY A 122 -20.86 3.40 -14.05
C GLY A 122 -19.91 2.41 -14.73
N ILE A 123 -18.61 2.59 -14.51
CA ILE A 123 -17.56 1.72 -15.05
C ILE A 123 -17.70 0.29 -14.48
N GLU A 124 -17.83 0.17 -13.15
CA GLU A 124 -18.04 -1.11 -12.47
C GLU A 124 -19.29 -1.82 -12.98
N TRP A 125 -20.40 -1.09 -13.14
CA TRP A 125 -21.63 -1.62 -13.69
C TRP A 125 -21.42 -2.16 -15.12
N ALA A 126 -20.75 -1.42 -16.00
CA ALA A 126 -20.50 -1.85 -17.37
C ALA A 126 -19.65 -3.14 -17.42
N ARG A 127 -18.56 -3.20 -16.63
CA ARG A 127 -17.71 -4.40 -16.50
C ARG A 127 -18.50 -5.61 -16.03
N LYS A 128 -19.27 -5.45 -14.94
CA LYS A 128 -20.08 -6.51 -14.34
C LYS A 128 -21.14 -7.07 -15.29
N ASN A 129 -21.70 -6.23 -16.16
CA ASN A 129 -22.71 -6.63 -17.14
C ASN A 129 -22.12 -7.10 -18.48
N GLY A 130 -20.79 -7.27 -18.58
CA GLY A 130 -20.14 -7.80 -19.78
C GLY A 130 -20.09 -6.83 -20.95
N HIS A 131 -20.22 -5.52 -20.68
CA HIS A 131 -20.16 -4.46 -21.70
C HIS A 131 -18.74 -3.93 -21.93
N GLU A 132 -17.74 -4.48 -21.23
CA GLU A 132 -16.32 -4.16 -21.47
C GLU A 132 -15.83 -4.82 -22.76
N THR A 133 -15.58 -4.02 -23.79
CA THR A 133 -14.99 -4.47 -25.05
C THR A 133 -13.46 -4.57 -24.93
N SER A 134 -12.86 -5.62 -25.51
CA SER A 134 -11.39 -5.73 -25.61
C SER A 134 -10.83 -4.46 -26.23
N MET A 135 -9.84 -3.85 -25.55
CA MET A 135 -9.25 -2.56 -25.89
C MET A 135 -9.24 -2.29 -27.40
N LEU A 136 -9.85 -1.18 -27.83
CA LEU A 136 -9.61 -0.63 -29.18
C LEU A 136 -8.13 -0.15 -29.35
N PHE A 137 -7.25 -0.45 -28.41
CA PHE A 137 -5.92 0.11 -28.24
C PHE A 137 -4.86 -1.00 -28.11
N PRO A 138 -4.01 -1.21 -29.12
CA PRO A 138 -2.63 -1.58 -28.86
C PRO A 138 -1.94 -0.35 -28.23
N GLU A 139 -1.10 -0.57 -27.22
CA GLU A 139 -0.39 0.40 -26.36
C GLU A 139 0.42 1.53 -27.06
N HIS A 140 0.31 1.74 -28.38
CA HIS A 140 1.22 2.58 -29.17
C HIS A 140 0.58 3.76 -29.89
N GLN A 141 -0.72 4.06 -29.69
CA GLN A 141 -1.38 5.21 -30.35
C GLN A 141 -2.00 6.25 -29.42
N ILE A 142 -1.98 6.01 -28.11
CA ILE A 142 -2.26 7.03 -27.11
C ILE A 142 -0.90 7.56 -26.63
N ASN A 143 -0.49 8.75 -27.09
CA ASN A 143 0.64 9.47 -26.50
C ASN A 143 0.16 10.26 -25.27
N LEU A 144 -0.65 9.60 -24.44
CA LEU A 144 -0.98 10.02 -23.09
C LEU A 144 -0.19 9.04 -22.24
N PRO A 145 0.81 9.48 -21.46
CA PRO A 145 1.42 8.56 -20.52
C PRO A 145 0.31 8.07 -19.60
N MET A 146 0.05 6.76 -19.57
CA MET A 146 -1.05 6.17 -18.78
C MET A 146 -0.72 6.12 -17.28
N THR A 147 0.36 6.77 -16.86
CA THR A 147 1.02 6.63 -15.54
C THR A 147 0.96 7.90 -14.71
N TRP A 148 0.15 8.92 -15.06
CA TRP A 148 0.03 10.16 -14.28
C TRP A 148 -0.86 9.99 -13.04
N ASP A 149 -1.01 8.77 -12.54
CA ASP A 149 -1.72 8.56 -11.29
C ASP A 149 -0.84 9.10 -10.18
N ILE A 150 -1.10 10.36 -9.78
CA ILE A 150 -0.34 10.97 -8.69
C ILE A 150 -0.78 10.38 -7.33
N GLU A 151 -1.84 9.56 -7.33
CA GLU A 151 -2.16 8.63 -6.23
C GLU A 151 -1.17 7.45 -6.14
N GLY A 152 -0.51 7.12 -7.26
CA GLY A 152 0.44 6.02 -7.39
C GLY A 152 1.91 6.43 -7.27
N TRP A 153 2.25 7.57 -6.64
CA TRP A 153 3.62 7.77 -6.16
C TRP A 153 3.86 6.90 -4.93
N GLU A 154 3.92 5.63 -5.21
CA GLU A 154 4.29 4.59 -4.31
C GLU A 154 5.75 4.77 -3.90
N MET A 155 6.04 4.53 -2.63
CA MET A 155 7.42 4.45 -2.16
C MET A 155 8.18 3.44 -3.01
N ASN A 156 9.29 3.85 -3.62
CA ASN A 156 10.09 2.96 -4.46
C ASN A 156 10.59 1.75 -3.64
N SER A 157 10.16 0.54 -4.02
CA SER A 157 10.53 -0.73 -3.39
C SER A 157 12.04 -1.06 -3.48
N ALA A 158 12.82 -0.30 -4.27
CA ALA A 158 14.27 -0.36 -4.27
C ALA A 158 14.87 -0.01 -2.90
N ALA A 159 14.25 0.93 -2.16
CA ALA A 159 14.69 1.27 -0.80
C ALA A 159 14.57 0.04 0.13
N TYR A 160 13.48 -0.72 0.02
CA TYR A 160 13.26 -1.97 0.74
C TYR A 160 14.28 -3.05 0.38
N THR A 161 14.47 -3.30 -0.92
CA THR A 161 15.44 -4.30 -1.40
C THR A 161 16.87 -3.97 -0.96
N THR A 162 17.24 -2.69 -1.04
CA THR A 162 18.56 -2.20 -0.61
C THR A 162 18.72 -2.32 0.91
N TYR A 163 17.67 -2.02 1.68
CA TYR A 163 17.64 -2.17 3.14
C TYR A 163 17.86 -3.63 3.55
N LEU A 164 17.12 -4.59 2.97
CA LEU A 164 17.31 -6.03 3.25
C LEU A 164 18.73 -6.50 2.93
N THR A 165 19.29 -6.01 1.83
CA THR A 165 20.67 -6.32 1.45
C THR A 165 21.67 -5.74 2.46
N ALA A 166 21.41 -4.55 3.00
CA ALA A 166 22.26 -3.89 3.98
C ALA A 166 22.29 -4.59 5.34
N THR A 167 21.15 -5.14 5.76
CA THR A 167 20.98 -5.80 7.06
C THR A 167 21.47 -7.25 7.03
N SER A 168 21.25 -7.97 5.93
CA SER A 168 21.57 -9.38 5.79
C SER A 168 23.08 -9.67 5.91
N THR A 169 23.52 -10.10 7.09
CA THR A 169 24.88 -10.65 7.30
C THR A 169 25.00 -12.12 6.89
N ARG A 170 23.85 -12.78 6.69
CA ARG A 170 23.65 -14.12 6.11
C ARG A 170 22.26 -14.09 5.45
N PRO A 171 22.03 -14.75 4.30
CA PRO A 171 20.68 -14.86 3.75
C PRO A 171 19.82 -15.60 4.78
N GLN A 172 18.94 -14.87 5.45
CA GLN A 172 17.84 -15.46 6.21
C GLN A 172 16.58 -14.92 5.52
N PRO A 173 15.76 -15.78 4.89
CA PRO A 173 14.42 -15.36 4.51
C PRO A 173 13.69 -14.86 5.76
N ILE A 174 12.87 -13.83 5.61
CA ILE A 174 11.95 -13.43 6.67
C ILE A 174 10.95 -14.59 6.80
N TYR A 175 10.99 -15.31 7.91
CA TYR A 175 10.18 -16.51 8.13
C TYR A 175 8.82 -16.07 8.68
N TYR A 176 7.83 -15.90 7.81
CA TYR A 176 6.45 -16.13 8.21
C TYR A 176 6.23 -17.58 7.87
N ASP A 177 6.32 -18.47 8.87
CA ASP A 177 6.34 -19.93 8.69
C ASP A 177 5.02 -20.59 9.13
N PRO A 178 3.83 -20.17 8.63
CA PRO A 178 2.59 -20.84 8.97
C PRO A 178 2.51 -22.24 8.33
N LEU A 179 1.93 -23.17 9.08
CA LEU A 179 1.72 -24.54 8.67
C LEU A 179 0.48 -24.65 7.77
N ALA A 180 0.69 -25.03 6.51
CA ALA A 180 -0.35 -25.33 5.53
C ALA A 180 -0.62 -26.84 5.45
N ILE A 181 -1.82 -27.22 5.01
CA ILE A 181 -2.23 -28.61 4.77
C ILE A 181 -2.69 -28.77 3.32
N ASP A 182 -2.13 -29.77 2.64
CA ASP A 182 -2.54 -30.21 1.30
C ASP A 182 -3.85 -31.00 1.41
N LEU A 183 -4.94 -30.46 0.87
CA LEU A 183 -6.28 -31.01 1.08
C LEU A 183 -6.79 -31.93 -0.02
N ASP A 184 -6.24 -31.89 -1.23
CA ASP A 184 -6.68 -32.73 -2.35
C ASP A 184 -5.64 -33.78 -2.80
N GLY A 185 -4.42 -33.69 -2.29
CA GLY A 185 -3.34 -34.66 -2.40
C GLY A 185 -2.43 -34.47 -3.61
N ASP A 186 -2.39 -33.28 -4.23
CA ASP A 186 -1.53 -32.99 -5.38
C ASP A 186 -0.27 -32.15 -5.06
N GLY A 187 -0.16 -31.67 -3.83
CA GLY A 187 0.96 -30.88 -3.33
C GLY A 187 0.48 -29.68 -2.52
N ILE A 188 1.42 -28.83 -2.08
CA ILE A 188 1.06 -27.51 -1.55
C ILE A 188 1.24 -26.49 -2.67
N GLU A 189 0.19 -25.75 -2.96
CA GLU A 189 0.15 -24.75 -4.01
C GLU A 189 0.02 -23.34 -3.42
N THR A 190 0.69 -22.37 -4.07
CA THR A 190 0.74 -20.99 -3.55
C THR A 190 0.63 -19.95 -4.65
N VAL A 191 0.04 -18.82 -4.29
CA VAL A 191 0.06 -17.57 -5.06
C VAL A 191 1.11 -16.62 -4.48
N GLY A 192 1.69 -15.81 -5.37
CA GLY A 192 2.60 -14.74 -4.98
C GLY A 192 1.89 -13.41 -4.74
N ILE A 193 2.69 -12.40 -4.45
CA ILE A 193 2.23 -11.02 -4.34
C ILE A 193 2.05 -10.44 -5.75
N GLY A 194 0.79 -10.33 -6.18
CA GLY A 194 0.39 -9.76 -7.48
C GLY A 194 -0.06 -8.30 -7.39
N SER A 195 -0.74 -7.81 -8.44
CA SER A 195 -1.30 -6.44 -8.48
C SER A 195 -2.50 -6.24 -7.55
N ALA A 196 -3.20 -7.32 -7.18
CA ALA A 196 -4.18 -7.36 -6.09
C ALA A 196 -3.60 -8.24 -4.98
N PRO A 197 -2.71 -7.69 -4.14
CA PRO A 197 -1.98 -8.46 -3.14
C PRO A 197 -2.91 -8.88 -2.00
N ILE A 198 -2.80 -10.13 -1.58
CA ILE A 198 -3.38 -10.60 -0.32
C ILE A 198 -2.56 -10.00 0.82
N THR A 199 -3.23 -9.43 1.82
CA THR A 199 -2.57 -8.86 3.00
C THR A 199 -3.00 -9.57 4.27
N PHE A 200 -2.05 -9.91 5.13
CA PHE A 200 -2.33 -10.53 6.43
C PHE A 200 -1.35 -10.06 7.50
N ASP A 201 -1.77 -10.03 8.76
CA ASP A 201 -0.93 -9.62 9.89
C ASP A 201 -0.23 -10.85 10.49
N HIS A 202 0.86 -11.28 9.86
CA HIS A 202 1.56 -12.49 10.30
C HIS A 202 2.28 -12.35 11.65
N ASN A 203 2.71 -11.15 12.04
CA ASN A 203 3.51 -10.94 13.25
C ASN A 203 2.71 -10.34 14.43
N ALA A 204 1.41 -10.10 14.21
CA ALA A 204 0.49 -9.47 15.15
C ALA A 204 0.94 -8.08 15.61
N ASP A 205 1.47 -7.28 14.67
CA ASP A 205 1.82 -5.88 14.91
C ASP A 205 0.66 -4.91 14.65
N GLY A 206 -0.46 -5.40 14.12
CA GLY A 206 -1.67 -4.62 13.82
C GLY A 206 -1.70 -4.06 12.39
N VAL A 207 -0.70 -4.35 11.57
CA VAL A 207 -0.63 -4.00 10.14
C VAL A 207 -0.64 -5.27 9.31
N ARG A 208 -1.61 -5.39 8.40
CA ARG A 208 -1.59 -6.46 7.41
C ARG A 208 -0.64 -6.06 6.31
N THR A 209 0.29 -6.94 5.94
CA THR A 209 1.26 -6.70 4.86
C THR A 209 1.06 -7.67 3.72
N GLY A 210 1.45 -7.26 2.51
CA GLY A 210 1.37 -8.10 1.31
C GLY A 210 2.14 -9.40 1.53
N THR A 211 1.48 -10.52 1.28
CA THR A 211 2.05 -11.83 1.57
C THR A 211 1.76 -12.83 0.45
N GLY A 212 2.61 -13.84 0.32
CA GLY A 212 2.29 -15.03 -0.45
C GLY A 212 1.26 -15.88 0.30
N TRP A 213 0.44 -16.62 -0.45
CA TRP A 213 -0.73 -17.29 0.14
C TRP A 213 -0.91 -18.69 -0.41
N VAL A 214 -1.51 -19.59 0.35
CA VAL A 214 -1.96 -20.89 -0.19
C VAL A 214 -3.14 -20.67 -1.14
N THR A 215 -3.25 -21.49 -2.17
CA THR A 215 -4.43 -21.49 -3.05
C THR A 215 -5.66 -22.05 -2.31
N GLY A 216 -6.86 -21.75 -2.81
CA GLY A 216 -8.12 -22.06 -2.11
C GLY A 216 -8.51 -23.54 -2.06
N ASP A 217 -7.79 -24.41 -2.77
CA ASP A 217 -7.83 -25.87 -2.65
C ASP A 217 -7.12 -26.38 -1.40
N ASP A 218 -6.08 -25.68 -0.93
CA ASP A 218 -5.34 -25.96 0.30
C ASP A 218 -5.87 -25.15 1.50
N ALA A 219 -5.29 -25.37 2.69
CA ALA A 219 -5.66 -24.64 3.90
C ALA A 219 -4.48 -24.26 4.79
N TRP A 220 -4.63 -23.13 5.50
CA TRP A 220 -3.83 -22.85 6.69
C TRP A 220 -4.35 -23.63 7.89
N LEU A 221 -3.45 -24.16 8.71
CA LEU A 221 -3.79 -24.68 10.03
C LEU A 221 -3.89 -23.51 11.02
N VAL A 222 -5.01 -23.41 11.72
CA VAL A 222 -5.33 -22.26 12.58
C VAL A 222 -5.99 -22.68 13.90
N ILE A 223 -5.96 -21.77 14.87
CA ILE A 223 -6.72 -21.86 16.11
C ILE A 223 -7.16 -20.46 16.53
N ASP A 224 -8.47 -20.22 16.66
CA ASP A 224 -9.01 -18.98 17.22
C ASP A 224 -8.67 -18.93 18.72
N ARG A 225 -7.63 -18.17 19.06
CA ARG A 225 -7.08 -18.14 20.42
C ARG A 225 -7.79 -17.14 21.30
N ASN A 226 -8.29 -16.06 20.71
CA ASN A 226 -8.91 -14.97 21.44
C ASN A 226 -10.44 -15.13 21.52
N GLY A 227 -11.02 -16.08 20.79
CA GLY A 227 -12.44 -16.44 20.77
C GLY A 227 -13.31 -15.43 20.05
N ASN A 228 -12.75 -14.64 19.12
CA ASN A 228 -13.49 -13.60 18.40
C ASN A 228 -14.22 -14.13 17.15
N GLY A 229 -13.99 -15.40 16.77
CA GLY A 229 -14.63 -16.06 15.63
C GLY A 229 -14.00 -15.73 14.27
N SER A 230 -12.79 -15.20 14.24
CA SER A 230 -12.02 -14.91 13.02
C SER A 230 -10.54 -15.15 13.26
N ILE A 231 -9.80 -15.54 12.22
CA ILE A 231 -8.34 -15.62 12.28
C ILE A 231 -7.79 -14.30 11.75
N ASP A 232 -7.27 -13.48 12.66
CA ASP A 232 -6.92 -12.09 12.33
C ASP A 232 -5.42 -11.78 12.35
N SER A 233 -4.62 -12.66 12.94
CA SER A 233 -3.18 -12.48 13.05
C SER A 233 -2.42 -13.80 13.15
N GLY A 234 -1.10 -13.77 12.95
CA GLY A 234 -0.26 -14.96 13.07
C GLY A 234 -0.11 -15.50 14.49
N ARG A 235 -0.73 -14.88 15.51
CA ARG A 235 -0.94 -15.49 16.83
C ARG A 235 -1.85 -16.71 16.76
N GLU A 236 -2.67 -16.78 15.73
CA GLU A 236 -3.72 -17.77 15.50
C GLU A 236 -3.37 -18.73 14.36
N LEU A 237 -2.29 -18.45 13.63
CA LEU A 237 -1.63 -19.40 12.72
C LEU A 237 -0.64 -20.26 13.51
N PHE A 238 -0.47 -21.52 13.09
CA PHE A 238 0.63 -22.35 13.59
C PHE A 238 1.92 -21.98 12.86
N GLY A 239 2.69 -21.05 13.42
CA GLY A 239 3.98 -20.60 12.89
C GLY A 239 4.85 -19.96 13.97
N VAL A 240 5.94 -19.29 13.57
CA VAL A 240 6.90 -18.67 14.51
C VAL A 240 6.30 -17.59 15.42
N ASP A 241 5.19 -16.97 15.01
CA ASP A 241 4.47 -15.96 15.81
C ASP A 241 3.45 -16.56 16.79
N TYR A 242 3.28 -17.89 16.77
CA TYR A 242 2.46 -18.60 17.75
C TYR A 242 3.06 -18.49 19.16
N LEU A 243 2.25 -18.07 20.14
CA LEU A 243 2.67 -17.96 21.53
C LEU A 243 2.36 -19.26 22.29
N LYS A 244 3.39 -20.04 22.61
CA LYS A 244 3.26 -21.30 23.35
C LYS A 244 2.81 -21.08 24.80
N ALA A 245 2.29 -22.12 25.44
CA ALA A 245 1.81 -22.08 26.83
C ALA A 245 2.87 -21.60 27.85
N ASN A 246 4.16 -21.70 27.49
CA ASN A 246 5.28 -21.21 28.29
C ASN A 246 5.64 -19.73 28.07
N ASN A 247 4.82 -18.98 27.34
CA ASN A 247 5.02 -17.58 26.94
C ASN A 247 6.26 -17.34 26.06
N GLN A 248 6.71 -18.37 25.33
CA GLN A 248 7.73 -18.24 24.29
C GLN A 248 7.09 -18.38 22.91
N LEU A 249 7.65 -17.66 21.93
CA LEU A 249 7.34 -17.87 20.53
C LEU A 249 7.77 -19.28 20.09
N ALA A 250 7.01 -19.88 19.19
CA ALA A 250 7.39 -21.13 18.54
C ALA A 250 8.59 -20.93 17.60
N THR A 251 9.29 -22.02 17.31
CA THR A 251 10.46 -22.02 16.41
C THR A 251 10.12 -22.44 14.98
N SER A 252 8.96 -23.06 14.77
CA SER A 252 8.33 -23.35 13.46
C SER A 252 6.84 -23.67 13.68
N GLY A 253 6.06 -23.86 12.62
CA GLY A 253 4.65 -24.25 12.74
C GLY A 253 4.45 -25.64 13.34
N LEU A 254 5.33 -26.60 13.06
CA LEU A 254 5.30 -27.91 13.75
C LEU A 254 5.62 -27.81 15.25
N ASP A 255 6.55 -26.95 15.67
CA ASP A 255 6.81 -26.68 17.11
C ASP A 255 5.63 -25.96 17.77
N ALA A 256 4.91 -25.11 17.03
CA ALA A 256 3.67 -24.49 17.49
C ALA A 256 2.59 -25.56 17.72
N LEU A 257 2.39 -26.47 16.77
CA LEU A 257 1.39 -27.54 16.89
C LEU A 257 1.75 -28.54 18.00
N ALA A 258 3.04 -28.82 18.21
CA ALA A 258 3.52 -29.68 19.28
C ALA A 258 3.22 -29.15 20.69
N ASP A 259 2.96 -27.84 20.85
CA ASP A 259 2.48 -27.26 22.12
C ASP A 259 1.08 -27.81 22.52
N LEU A 260 0.35 -28.39 21.56
CA LEU A 260 -0.99 -28.96 21.74
C LEU A 260 -1.00 -30.50 21.86
N ASP A 261 0.16 -31.16 21.76
CA ASP A 261 0.33 -32.60 22.00
C ASP A 261 0.24 -32.88 23.51
N SER A 262 -0.97 -33.22 23.96
CA SER A 262 -1.29 -33.35 25.37
C SER A 262 -0.86 -34.69 25.95
N ASN A 263 -0.65 -35.70 25.10
CA ASN A 263 -0.25 -37.05 25.52
C ASN A 263 1.24 -37.33 25.26
N GLY A 264 1.92 -36.49 24.49
CA GLY A 264 3.35 -36.55 24.18
C GLY A 264 3.74 -37.69 23.26
N ASP A 265 2.84 -38.17 22.41
CA ASP A 265 3.07 -39.28 21.49
C ASP A 265 3.73 -38.85 20.16
N GLY A 266 3.88 -37.54 19.93
CA GLY A 266 4.48 -36.97 18.72
C GLY A 266 3.52 -36.91 17.53
N VAL A 267 2.22 -37.08 17.76
CA VAL A 267 1.17 -37.07 16.74
C VAL A 267 -0.04 -36.28 17.24
N PHE A 268 -0.34 -35.15 16.60
CA PHE A 268 -1.55 -34.39 16.92
C PHE A 268 -2.79 -35.10 16.36
N ASN A 269 -3.67 -35.60 17.24
CA ASN A 269 -4.86 -36.39 16.85
C ASN A 269 -6.03 -36.25 17.85
N ALA A 270 -7.13 -36.96 17.64
CA ALA A 270 -8.34 -36.89 18.49
C ALA A 270 -8.12 -37.29 19.96
N SER A 271 -6.97 -37.85 20.32
CA SER A 271 -6.56 -38.10 21.71
C SER A 271 -6.08 -36.83 22.41
N ASP A 272 -5.84 -35.75 21.67
CA ASP A 272 -5.41 -34.46 22.18
C ASP A 272 -6.57 -33.55 22.56
N ALA A 273 -6.44 -32.93 23.74
CA ALA A 273 -7.49 -32.08 24.29
C ALA A 273 -7.88 -30.90 23.39
N ALA A 274 -6.94 -30.41 22.57
CA ALA A 274 -7.14 -29.27 21.69
C ALA A 274 -7.56 -29.67 20.25
N PHE A 275 -7.68 -30.97 19.92
CA PHE A 275 -7.95 -31.41 18.55
C PHE A 275 -9.21 -30.79 17.93
N ALA A 276 -10.27 -30.65 18.72
CA ALA A 276 -11.53 -30.04 18.27
C ALA A 276 -11.52 -28.50 18.18
N GLN A 277 -10.45 -27.85 18.66
CA GLN A 277 -10.29 -26.38 18.63
C GLN A 277 -9.44 -25.94 17.43
N VAL A 278 -8.58 -26.83 16.91
CA VAL A 278 -7.81 -26.57 15.70
C VAL A 278 -8.72 -26.67 14.49
N GLN A 279 -8.54 -25.75 13.55
CA GLN A 279 -9.34 -25.63 12.34
C GLN A 279 -8.43 -25.51 11.11
N LEU A 280 -9.04 -25.66 9.95
CA LEU A 280 -8.48 -25.41 8.63
C LEU A 280 -9.13 -24.15 8.08
N TRP A 281 -8.33 -23.17 7.70
CA TRP A 281 -8.78 -21.99 6.98
C TRP A 281 -8.49 -22.16 5.49
N GLN A 282 -9.54 -22.43 4.71
CA GLN A 282 -9.50 -22.38 3.25
C GLN A 282 -10.03 -21.02 2.80
N ASP A 283 -9.13 -20.09 2.51
CA ASP A 283 -9.48 -18.78 1.95
C ASP A 283 -9.94 -18.95 0.50
N LEU A 284 -11.25 -19.04 0.29
CA LEU A 284 -11.84 -19.45 -0.99
C LEU A 284 -11.87 -18.29 -1.98
N ASN A 285 -12.03 -17.06 -1.48
CA ASN A 285 -12.07 -15.85 -2.28
C ASN A 285 -10.71 -15.13 -2.37
N GLN A 286 -9.70 -15.63 -1.65
CA GLN A 286 -8.32 -15.14 -1.67
C GLN A 286 -8.23 -13.67 -1.27
N ASP A 287 -8.94 -13.28 -0.20
CA ASP A 287 -8.93 -11.91 0.32
C ASP A 287 -8.12 -11.72 1.60
N GLY A 288 -7.59 -12.82 2.19
CA GLY A 288 -6.82 -12.79 3.42
C GLY A 288 -7.64 -12.48 4.67
N ILE A 289 -8.98 -12.49 4.58
CA ILE A 289 -9.89 -12.20 5.69
C ILE A 289 -10.64 -13.47 6.04
N SER A 290 -10.33 -14.06 7.19
CA SER A 290 -11.03 -15.27 7.64
C SER A 290 -12.52 -15.03 7.88
N GLN A 291 -13.36 -15.82 7.21
CA GLN A 291 -14.81 -15.80 7.44
C GLN A 291 -15.33 -17.17 7.90
N SER A 292 -16.46 -17.18 8.60
CA SER A 292 -17.02 -18.40 9.18
C SER A 292 -17.29 -19.55 8.18
N ASN A 293 -17.55 -19.23 6.91
CA ASN A 293 -17.77 -20.21 5.84
C ASN A 293 -16.47 -20.78 5.24
N GLU A 294 -15.32 -20.32 5.71
CA GLU A 294 -13.98 -20.71 5.28
C GLU A 294 -13.22 -21.53 6.34
N LEU A 295 -13.79 -21.61 7.55
CA LEU A 295 -13.22 -22.33 8.67
C LEU A 295 -13.86 -23.71 8.83
N PHE A 296 -13.04 -24.74 8.79
CA PHE A 296 -13.49 -26.14 8.86
C PHE A 296 -12.78 -26.90 9.99
N GLY A 297 -13.49 -27.81 10.65
CA GLY A 297 -12.85 -28.74 11.59
C GLY A 297 -11.98 -29.77 10.86
N LEU A 298 -10.92 -30.25 11.51
CA LEU A 298 -10.02 -31.27 10.94
C LEU A 298 -10.78 -32.54 10.55
N ALA A 299 -11.64 -33.04 11.44
CA ALA A 299 -12.46 -34.21 11.20
C ALA A 299 -13.48 -34.01 10.05
N ASP A 300 -14.00 -32.79 9.87
CA ASP A 300 -14.94 -32.47 8.78
C ASP A 300 -14.27 -32.53 7.40
N LYS A 301 -12.94 -32.36 7.36
CA LYS A 301 -12.10 -32.51 6.16
C LYS A 301 -11.38 -33.86 6.09
N GLY A 302 -11.77 -34.81 6.94
CA GLY A 302 -11.26 -36.18 6.94
C GLY A 302 -9.80 -36.32 7.42
N ILE A 303 -9.29 -35.36 8.20
CA ILE A 303 -7.96 -35.42 8.79
C ILE A 303 -8.04 -36.19 10.12
N ALA A 304 -7.33 -37.31 10.18
CA ALA A 304 -7.26 -38.15 11.38
C ALA A 304 -6.13 -37.73 12.32
N SER A 305 -4.96 -37.39 11.75
CA SER A 305 -3.77 -37.03 12.53
C SER A 305 -2.71 -36.28 11.72
N ILE A 306 -1.92 -35.46 12.41
CA ILE A 306 -0.75 -34.76 11.86
C ILE A 306 0.50 -35.19 12.61
N SER A 307 1.53 -35.66 11.89
CA SER A 307 2.84 -35.98 12.47
C SER A 307 3.54 -34.71 12.95
N LEU A 308 4.10 -34.73 14.16
CA LEU A 308 4.94 -33.64 14.67
C LEU A 308 6.43 -33.83 14.31
N THR A 309 6.76 -34.93 13.65
CA THR A 309 8.09 -35.15 13.07
C THR A 309 8.11 -34.67 11.63
N GLY A 310 8.88 -33.62 11.36
CA GLY A 310 9.06 -33.03 10.04
C GLY A 310 10.33 -33.46 9.31
N THR A 311 10.32 -33.33 7.99
CA THR A 311 11.47 -33.47 7.09
C THR A 311 11.75 -32.14 6.41
N THR A 312 12.98 -31.63 6.54
CA THR A 312 13.42 -30.40 5.87
C THR A 312 13.35 -30.57 4.35
N ALA A 313 12.62 -29.70 3.67
CA ALA A 313 12.36 -29.81 2.23
C ALA A 313 13.09 -28.72 1.43
N GLY A 314 13.18 -27.48 1.94
CA GLY A 314 13.82 -26.35 1.26
C GLY A 314 13.32 -26.14 -0.18
N THR A 315 12.05 -26.46 -0.44
CA THR A 315 11.49 -26.52 -1.80
C THR A 315 10.95 -25.15 -2.20
N ASN A 316 11.31 -24.67 -3.39
CA ASN A 316 10.79 -23.42 -3.93
C ASN A 316 9.44 -23.67 -4.61
N LEU A 317 8.39 -22.96 -4.19
CA LEU A 317 7.03 -23.07 -4.74
C LEU A 317 6.74 -22.00 -5.81
N GLY A 318 7.72 -21.14 -6.11
CA GLY A 318 7.57 -19.99 -7.01
C GLY A 318 7.20 -18.72 -6.27
N ASN A 319 7.27 -17.58 -6.98
CA ASN A 319 6.78 -16.26 -6.55
C ASN A 319 7.19 -15.77 -5.14
N GLY A 320 8.33 -16.23 -4.63
CA GLY A 320 8.84 -15.87 -3.31
C GLY A 320 8.44 -16.80 -2.16
N ASN A 321 7.66 -17.84 -2.45
CA ASN A 321 7.21 -18.82 -1.46
C ASN A 321 8.13 -20.06 -1.43
N THR A 322 8.40 -20.59 -0.25
CA THR A 322 9.20 -21.83 -0.10
C THR A 322 8.70 -22.71 1.04
N VAL A 323 8.81 -24.03 0.90
CA VAL A 323 8.60 -24.98 2.00
C VAL A 323 9.88 -25.11 2.82
N ALA A 324 9.82 -24.79 4.11
CA ALA A 324 10.89 -25.02 5.06
C ALA A 324 10.95 -26.50 5.48
N THR A 325 9.84 -27.00 6.02
CA THR A 325 9.70 -28.36 6.55
C THR A 325 8.37 -28.96 6.11
N SER A 326 8.32 -30.27 5.93
CA SER A 326 7.09 -31.01 5.62
C SER A 326 6.83 -32.11 6.64
N ALA A 327 5.57 -32.41 6.94
CA ALA A 327 5.16 -33.51 7.80
C ALA A 327 4.03 -34.32 7.17
N VAL A 328 3.86 -35.56 7.64
CA VAL A 328 2.82 -36.45 7.12
C VAL A 328 1.50 -36.17 7.83
N VAL A 329 0.44 -36.01 7.04
CA VAL A 329 -0.94 -35.98 7.51
C VAL A 329 -1.59 -37.31 7.11
N THR A 330 -2.29 -37.94 8.05
CA THR A 330 -3.05 -39.17 7.78
C THR A 330 -4.54 -38.84 7.76
N ARG A 331 -5.23 -39.30 6.71
CA ARG A 331 -6.68 -39.18 6.56
C ARG A 331 -7.43 -40.34 7.19
N ASP A 332 -8.72 -40.17 7.42
CA ASP A 332 -9.59 -41.19 8.03
C ASP A 332 -9.69 -42.49 7.20
N ASP A 333 -9.47 -42.41 5.89
CA ASP A 333 -9.44 -43.57 4.99
C ASP A 333 -8.07 -44.30 4.98
N GLY A 334 -7.10 -43.79 5.75
CA GLY A 334 -5.75 -44.30 5.84
C GLY A 334 -4.81 -43.81 4.73
N SER A 335 -5.28 -42.96 3.80
CA SER A 335 -4.40 -42.27 2.86
C SER A 335 -3.56 -41.22 3.58
N THR A 336 -2.49 -40.77 2.94
CA THR A 336 -1.62 -39.73 3.49
C THR A 336 -1.51 -38.54 2.55
N THR A 337 -1.32 -37.36 3.12
CA THR A 337 -0.99 -36.09 2.44
C THR A 337 0.09 -35.36 3.23
N THR A 338 0.37 -34.11 2.88
CA THR A 338 1.45 -33.30 3.44
C THR A 338 0.92 -32.12 4.24
N ALA A 339 1.56 -31.84 5.36
CA ALA A 339 1.56 -30.53 6.00
C ALA A 339 2.89 -29.84 5.68
N ALA A 340 2.91 -28.54 5.45
CA ALA A 340 4.12 -27.80 5.10
C ALA A 340 4.24 -26.50 5.91
N ASP A 341 5.37 -26.36 6.59
CA ASP A 341 5.85 -25.08 7.14
C ASP A 341 6.30 -24.24 5.94
N LEU A 342 5.57 -23.15 5.63
CA LEU A 342 5.80 -22.30 4.47
C LEU A 342 6.47 -20.99 4.84
N ASN A 343 7.61 -20.64 4.25
CA ASN A 343 8.03 -19.24 4.19
C ASN A 343 7.29 -18.53 3.08
N ALA A 344 6.26 -17.78 3.46
CA ALA A 344 5.49 -16.95 2.53
C ALA A 344 6.32 -15.75 2.04
N ALA A 345 6.11 -15.36 0.78
CA ALA A 345 6.59 -14.08 0.27
C ALA A 345 6.06 -12.94 1.16
N HIS A 346 6.81 -11.86 1.31
CA HIS A 346 6.38 -10.72 2.12
C HIS A 346 6.82 -9.42 1.46
N ASN A 347 5.89 -8.47 1.38
CA ASN A 347 6.13 -7.14 0.87
C ASN A 347 5.35 -6.11 1.72
N PRO A 348 6.02 -5.40 2.64
CA PRO A 348 5.40 -4.42 3.51
C PRO A 348 5.04 -3.12 2.78
N PHE A 349 5.36 -3.03 1.48
CA PHE A 349 4.89 -1.96 0.63
C PHE A 349 3.36 -2.01 0.47
N TYR A 350 2.83 -3.20 0.20
CA TYR A 350 1.39 -3.45 0.24
C TYR A 350 0.96 -3.63 1.68
N ARG A 351 -0.03 -2.84 2.10
CA ARG A 351 -0.48 -2.85 3.49
C ARG A 351 -1.92 -2.43 3.63
N SER A 352 -2.56 -2.95 4.67
CA SER A 352 -3.84 -2.43 5.15
C SER A 352 -3.80 -2.31 6.67
N PHE A 353 -4.50 -1.28 7.17
CA PHE A 353 -4.58 -0.99 8.59
C PHE A 353 -5.96 -1.38 9.11
N ALA A 354 -6.04 -1.85 10.36
CA ALA A 354 -7.30 -2.31 10.93
C ALA A 354 -8.34 -1.18 11.15
N ASN A 355 -7.89 0.08 11.14
CA ASN A 355 -8.73 1.25 11.34
C ASN A 355 -8.47 2.33 10.29
N ASP A 356 -9.53 3.06 9.97
CA ASP A 356 -9.46 4.23 9.09
C ASP A 356 -9.14 5.49 9.87
N ILE A 357 -8.43 6.43 9.24
CA ILE A 357 -8.21 7.78 9.77
C ILE A 357 -9.00 8.78 8.92
N VAL A 358 -9.84 9.58 9.57
CA VAL A 358 -10.51 10.68 8.88
C VAL A 358 -9.45 11.73 8.52
N VAL A 359 -9.29 11.97 7.22
CA VAL A 359 -8.35 12.96 6.72
C VAL A 359 -8.87 14.38 7.01
N SER A 360 -8.08 15.20 7.70
CA SER A 360 -8.44 16.57 8.05
C SER A 360 -8.48 17.49 6.82
N ASP A 361 -9.29 18.55 6.87
CA ASP A 361 -9.38 19.55 5.80
C ASP A 361 -7.99 20.16 5.49
N THR A 362 -7.16 20.36 6.52
CA THR A 362 -5.79 20.86 6.37
C THR A 362 -4.92 19.87 5.59
N ALA A 363 -4.99 18.57 5.93
CA ALA A 363 -4.25 17.53 5.22
C ALA A 363 -4.72 17.36 3.77
N GLN A 364 -6.03 17.50 3.50
CA GLN A 364 -6.57 17.47 2.13
C GLN A 364 -6.01 18.59 1.24
N ALA A 365 -5.70 19.75 1.81
CA ALA A 365 -5.09 20.87 1.08
C ALA A 365 -3.59 20.68 0.78
N LEU A 366 -2.97 19.64 1.34
CA LEU A 366 -1.54 19.35 1.20
C LEU A 366 -1.28 18.18 0.24
N PRO A 367 -0.03 18.04 -0.25
CA PRO A 367 0.38 16.93 -1.11
C PRO A 367 0.12 15.57 -0.47
N GLU A 368 -0.16 14.57 -1.30
CA GLU A 368 -0.35 13.17 -0.89
C GLU A 368 0.80 12.28 -1.39
N MET A 369 1.07 11.21 -0.68
CA MET A 369 1.92 10.12 -1.11
C MET A 369 1.56 8.83 -0.36
N GLY A 370 1.54 7.71 -1.07
CA GLY A 370 1.46 6.40 -0.44
C GLY A 370 2.64 6.17 0.53
N GLY A 371 2.35 5.78 1.76
CA GLY A 371 3.38 5.36 2.72
C GLY A 371 3.96 3.98 2.40
N ALA A 372 4.63 3.36 3.35
CA ALA A 372 5.09 1.96 3.30
C ALA A 372 5.35 1.42 4.72
N GLY A 373 5.33 0.10 4.90
CA GLY A 373 5.64 -0.51 6.19
C GLY A 373 4.63 -0.12 7.27
N TRP A 374 5.11 0.45 8.37
CA TRP A 374 4.25 0.82 9.51
C TRP A 374 3.70 2.25 9.43
N VAL A 375 3.97 2.99 8.35
CA VAL A 375 3.39 4.34 8.18
C VAL A 375 2.20 4.33 7.26
N ARG A 376 1.20 5.12 7.66
CA ARG A 376 0.03 5.45 6.85
C ARG A 376 0.41 6.35 5.69
N ASP A 377 -0.51 6.48 4.74
CA ASP A 377 -0.40 7.45 3.66
C ASP A 377 -0.30 8.87 4.21
N LEU A 378 0.33 9.77 3.46
CA LEU A 378 0.84 11.04 3.98
C LEU A 378 -0.27 11.89 4.59
N ARG A 379 -1.46 11.97 3.98
CA ARG A 379 -2.57 12.77 4.56
C ARG A 379 -3.19 12.13 5.81
N GLU A 380 -3.32 10.82 5.85
CA GLU A 380 -3.73 10.12 7.08
C GLU A 380 -2.70 10.35 8.21
N ALA A 381 -1.41 10.23 7.90
CA ALA A 381 -0.32 10.46 8.83
C ALA A 381 -0.27 11.93 9.32
N MET A 382 -0.49 12.90 8.44
CA MET A 382 -0.61 14.31 8.81
C MET A 382 -1.80 14.56 9.75
N SER A 383 -2.95 13.97 9.45
CA SER A 383 -4.17 14.08 10.28
C SER A 383 -3.95 13.47 11.66
N LEU A 384 -3.27 12.32 11.72
CA LEU A 384 -2.88 11.70 12.97
C LEU A 384 -1.89 12.57 13.76
N SER A 385 -0.92 13.18 13.07
CA SER A 385 0.05 14.08 13.69
C SER A 385 -0.61 15.33 14.30
N GLU A 386 -1.67 15.87 13.68
CA GLU A 386 -2.45 16.97 14.26
C GLU A 386 -3.13 16.54 15.57
N LEU A 387 -3.75 15.36 15.57
CA LEU A 387 -4.41 14.80 16.75
C LEU A 387 -3.41 14.58 17.90
N GLN A 388 -2.25 13.99 17.61
CA GLN A 388 -1.17 13.76 18.58
C GLN A 388 -0.65 15.07 19.18
N ALA A 389 -0.43 16.10 18.34
CA ALA A 389 0.01 17.41 18.80
C ALA A 389 -1.03 18.09 19.69
N ALA A 390 -2.33 17.98 19.35
CA ALA A 390 -3.41 18.52 20.14
C ALA A 390 -3.56 17.82 21.50
N GLU A 391 -3.39 16.50 21.54
CA GLU A 391 -3.37 15.72 22.79
C GLU A 391 -2.20 16.12 23.68
N GLN A 392 -0.99 16.24 23.11
CA GLN A 392 0.20 16.66 23.84
C GLN A 392 0.05 18.08 24.42
N ALA A 393 -0.56 19.01 23.69
CA ALA A 393 -0.81 20.37 24.16
C ALA A 393 -1.81 20.44 25.33
N GLN A 394 -2.64 19.41 25.50
CA GLN A 394 -3.62 19.30 26.59
C GLN A 394 -3.10 18.50 27.80
N ALA A 395 -1.93 17.86 27.69
CA ALA A 395 -1.33 17.10 28.79
C ALA A 395 -0.91 18.04 29.95
N PRO A 396 -1.30 17.76 31.20
CA PRO A 396 -0.99 18.63 32.33
C PRO A 396 0.52 18.59 32.67
N ASP A 397 1.23 19.68 32.38
CA ASP A 397 2.54 20.09 32.92
C ASP A 397 3.55 18.95 33.21
N TYR A 398 3.62 17.94 32.34
CA TYR A 398 4.68 16.95 32.37
C TYR A 398 5.84 17.48 31.53
N GLU A 399 6.76 18.20 32.17
CA GLU A 399 8.09 18.48 31.59
C GLU A 399 8.76 17.13 31.31
N LEU A 400 8.79 16.72 30.04
CA LEU A 400 9.68 15.66 29.58
C LEU A 400 11.11 16.06 30.00
N PRO A 401 11.91 15.14 30.57
CA PRO A 401 13.32 15.42 30.75
C PRO A 401 13.90 15.76 29.38
N ALA A 402 14.57 16.91 29.26
CA ALA A 402 15.27 17.32 28.05
C ALA A 402 16.40 16.32 27.73
N THR A 403 16.05 15.19 27.13
CA THR A 403 17.00 14.35 26.40
C THR A 403 17.35 15.10 25.12
N GLN A 404 18.64 15.23 24.85
CA GLN A 404 19.17 15.99 23.72
C GLN A 404 18.62 15.45 22.39
N GLY A 405 17.65 16.18 21.85
CA GLY A 405 16.96 15.95 20.58
C GLY A 405 15.66 16.74 20.65
N GLU A 406 15.51 17.80 19.85
CA GLU A 406 14.22 18.50 19.75
C GLU A 406 13.17 17.47 19.28
N PRO A 407 11.99 17.39 19.93
CA PRO A 407 10.93 16.51 19.45
C PRO A 407 10.59 16.86 18.00
N ALA A 408 10.31 15.85 17.18
CA ALA A 408 9.93 16.07 15.80
C ALA A 408 8.71 17.01 15.75
N ARG A 409 8.77 18.05 14.92
CA ARG A 409 7.61 18.89 14.64
C ARG A 409 6.46 18.04 14.10
N PRO A 410 5.19 18.44 14.31
CA PRO A 410 4.06 17.77 13.68
C PRO A 410 4.29 17.63 12.17
N LEU A 411 4.04 16.43 11.62
CA LEU A 411 4.27 16.13 10.21
C LEU A 411 3.58 17.14 9.29
N ILE A 412 2.34 17.52 9.64
CA ILE A 412 1.55 18.48 8.87
C ILE A 412 2.27 19.82 8.68
N ASP A 413 2.99 20.31 9.70
CA ASP A 413 3.70 21.58 9.64
C ASP A 413 4.91 21.48 8.71
N VAL A 414 5.62 20.35 8.77
CA VAL A 414 6.80 20.10 7.93
C VAL A 414 6.40 19.93 6.47
N VAL A 415 5.29 19.24 6.19
CA VAL A 415 4.75 19.09 4.83
C VAL A 415 4.23 20.42 4.30
N ALA A 416 3.55 21.23 5.11
CA ALA A 416 3.13 22.57 4.72
C ALA A 416 4.32 23.48 4.37
N GLU A 417 5.40 23.42 5.14
CA GLU A 417 6.64 24.16 4.86
C GLU A 417 7.31 23.66 3.58
N PHE A 418 7.34 22.34 3.35
CA PHE A 418 7.83 21.75 2.11
C PHE A 418 7.02 22.21 0.90
N ALA A 419 5.68 22.23 1.01
CA ALA A 419 4.79 22.65 -0.04
C ALA A 419 4.92 24.15 -0.36
N ALA A 420 5.19 24.99 0.64
CA ALA A 420 5.41 26.42 0.48
C ALA A 420 6.81 26.77 -0.05
N ALA A 421 7.79 25.88 0.06
CA ALA A 421 9.16 26.14 -0.37
C ALA A 421 9.27 26.26 -1.90
N THR A 422 9.68 27.44 -2.38
CA THR A 422 9.75 27.77 -3.82
C THR A 422 11.03 27.32 -4.51
N THR A 423 11.97 26.71 -3.79
CA THR A 423 13.26 26.27 -4.34
C THR A 423 13.54 24.81 -4.00
N LYS A 424 14.27 24.12 -4.88
CA LYS A 424 14.78 22.77 -4.61
C LYS A 424 15.59 22.70 -3.33
N ALA A 425 16.44 23.70 -3.07
CA ALA A 425 17.26 23.74 -1.87
C ALA A 425 16.39 23.80 -0.60
N GLY A 426 15.34 24.62 -0.59
CA GLY A 426 14.39 24.69 0.52
C GLY A 426 13.64 23.36 0.73
N GLN A 427 13.12 22.76 -0.33
CA GLN A 427 12.42 21.48 -0.26
C GLN A 427 13.33 20.33 0.21
N THR A 428 14.53 20.21 -0.36
CA THR A 428 15.47 19.12 -0.03
C THR A 428 16.05 19.22 1.37
N ALA A 429 16.14 20.42 1.95
CA ALA A 429 16.56 20.66 3.33
C ALA A 429 15.58 20.08 4.36
N LEU A 430 14.29 20.01 4.02
CA LEU A 430 13.23 19.53 4.90
C LEU A 430 13.04 18.00 4.86
N LEU A 431 13.60 17.30 3.87
CA LEU A 431 13.34 15.86 3.68
C LEU A 431 13.74 14.97 4.88
N ASP A 432 14.86 15.28 5.54
CA ASP A 432 15.29 14.50 6.71
C ASP A 432 14.36 14.70 7.91
N GLU A 433 13.77 15.89 8.05
CA GLU A 433 12.79 16.18 9.11
C GLU A 433 11.42 15.60 8.77
N LEU A 434 10.98 15.73 7.50
CA LEU A 434 9.73 15.16 7.00
C LEU A 434 9.70 13.65 7.22
N LEU A 435 10.75 12.92 6.81
CA LEU A 435 10.81 11.47 7.01
C LEU A 435 10.79 11.06 8.49
N ARG A 436 11.43 11.84 9.37
CA ARG A 436 11.39 11.59 10.83
C ARG A 436 10.00 11.84 11.40
N ALA A 437 9.37 12.95 11.04
CA ALA A 437 8.04 13.30 11.50
C ALA A 437 7.00 12.30 10.98
N TRP A 438 7.15 11.82 9.74
CA TRP A 438 6.27 10.80 9.17
C TRP A 438 6.45 9.46 9.87
N ALA A 439 7.69 9.02 10.08
CA ALA A 439 7.98 7.82 10.85
C ALA A 439 7.46 7.89 12.30
N ALA A 440 7.44 9.08 12.91
CA ALA A 440 6.92 9.28 14.27
C ALA A 440 5.39 9.11 14.38
N THR A 441 4.66 9.10 13.26
CA THR A 441 3.21 8.85 13.26
C THR A 441 2.85 7.37 13.43
N ASN A 442 3.81 6.45 13.29
CA ASN A 442 3.57 5.01 13.50
C ASN A 442 2.99 4.73 14.89
N GLN A 443 1.91 3.94 14.94
CA GLN A 443 1.19 3.55 16.16
C GLN A 443 1.36 2.07 16.53
N TYR A 444 2.01 1.28 15.67
CA TYR A 444 1.97 -0.18 15.69
C TYR A 444 3.15 -0.77 16.45
N VAL A 445 4.36 -0.28 16.14
CA VAL A 445 5.57 -0.76 16.79
C VAL A 445 6.17 0.34 17.65
N ALA A 446 6.42 0.02 18.92
CA ALA A 446 7.21 0.87 19.80
C ALA A 446 8.69 0.80 19.41
N LEU A 447 9.04 1.30 18.22
CA LEU A 447 10.43 1.56 17.91
C LEU A 447 10.89 2.72 18.77
N LYS A 448 11.90 2.40 19.56
CA LYS A 448 12.63 3.31 20.42
C LYS A 448 13.01 4.58 19.63
N PRO A 449 12.81 5.79 20.20
CA PRO A 449 13.14 7.04 19.53
C PRO A 449 14.54 7.01 18.93
N VAL A 450 14.75 7.82 17.90
CA VAL A 450 16.06 7.98 17.25
C VAL A 450 17.19 8.09 18.27
N ASP A 451 16.97 8.81 19.37
CA ASP A 451 17.97 9.05 20.41
C ASP A 451 17.85 8.14 21.64
N ASP A 452 17.24 6.95 21.52
CA ASP A 452 17.08 6.05 22.67
C ASP A 452 18.44 5.60 23.23
N PRO A 453 18.77 5.96 24.50
CA PRO A 453 20.06 5.62 25.10
C PRO A 453 20.30 4.11 25.29
N LEU A 454 19.24 3.31 25.20
CA LEU A 454 19.20 1.85 25.35
C LEU A 454 19.35 1.12 24.02
N ARG A 455 19.39 1.82 22.87
CA ARG A 455 19.62 1.21 21.56
C ARG A 455 20.67 2.01 20.78
N ARG A 456 21.86 1.43 20.66
CA ARG A 456 23.03 2.08 20.05
C ARG A 456 23.39 1.42 18.74
N LEU A 457 23.53 2.22 17.69
CA LEU A 457 24.03 1.82 16.38
C LEU A 457 25.45 2.37 16.20
N VAL A 458 26.44 1.48 16.22
CA VAL A 458 27.85 1.86 16.32
C VAL A 458 28.62 1.47 15.07
N VAL A 459 29.28 2.44 14.46
CA VAL A 459 30.32 2.25 13.44
C VAL A 459 31.68 2.41 14.09
N ALA A 460 32.50 1.36 14.03
CA ALA A 460 33.78 1.33 14.72
C ALA A 460 34.69 2.49 14.29
N ASN A 461 35.18 3.26 15.27
CA ASN A 461 36.07 4.42 15.08
C ASN A 461 35.47 5.58 14.26
N ASP A 462 34.15 5.63 14.08
CA ASP A 462 33.47 6.72 13.38
C ASP A 462 32.21 7.19 14.16
N PRO A 463 32.39 8.11 15.14
CA PRO A 463 31.28 8.64 15.93
C PRO A 463 30.27 9.43 15.08
N ALA A 464 30.74 10.11 14.03
CA ALA A 464 29.87 10.89 13.15
C ALA A 464 28.98 9.98 12.32
N MET A 465 29.54 8.89 11.78
CA MET A 465 28.75 7.88 11.08
C MET A 465 27.84 7.11 12.03
N SER A 466 28.28 6.81 13.26
CA SER A 466 27.42 6.20 14.29
C SER A 466 26.19 7.08 14.55
N ALA A 467 26.38 8.39 14.73
CA ALA A 467 25.28 9.33 14.88
C ALA A 467 24.39 9.35 13.63
N ARG A 468 24.96 9.30 12.40
CA ARG A 468 24.17 9.21 11.17
C ARG A 468 23.35 7.93 11.08
N MET A 469 23.91 6.78 11.45
CA MET A 469 23.22 5.49 11.46
C MET A 469 22.09 5.47 12.48
N GLN A 470 22.37 5.97 13.69
CA GLN A 470 21.37 6.19 14.73
C GLN A 470 20.22 7.06 14.23
N ALA A 471 20.52 8.06 13.40
CA ALA A 471 19.55 8.95 12.81
C ALA A 471 18.64 8.27 11.76
N ILE A 472 19.17 7.43 10.88
CA ILE A 472 18.45 6.97 9.67
C ILE A 472 17.84 5.58 9.78
N ILE A 473 18.44 4.68 10.57
CA ILE A 473 18.01 3.28 10.64
C ILE A 473 16.61 3.16 11.24
N PRO A 474 16.24 3.86 12.34
CA PRO A 474 14.88 3.78 12.87
C PRO A 474 13.83 4.21 11.83
N VAL A 475 14.13 5.24 11.04
CA VAL A 475 13.26 5.67 9.94
C VAL A 475 13.12 4.56 8.90
N LEU A 476 14.24 3.95 8.48
CA LEU A 476 14.22 2.84 7.54
C LEU A 476 13.41 1.65 8.08
N GLU A 477 13.57 1.27 9.34
CA GLU A 477 12.81 0.15 9.92
C GLU A 477 11.29 0.41 9.87
N ILE A 478 10.88 1.63 10.21
CA ILE A 478 9.48 2.05 10.16
C ILE A 478 8.91 1.96 8.74
N PHE A 479 9.58 2.58 7.78
CA PHE A 479 9.13 2.60 6.38
C PHE A 479 9.23 1.24 5.68
N ASN A 480 10.09 0.34 6.18
CA ASN A 480 10.20 -1.02 5.67
C ASN A 480 9.34 -2.02 6.45
N GLY A 481 8.63 -1.60 7.51
CA GLY A 481 7.81 -2.50 8.33
C GLY A 481 8.60 -3.66 8.94
N LEU A 482 9.90 -3.47 9.17
CA LEU A 482 10.82 -4.55 9.54
C LEU A 482 12.00 -4.01 10.33
N GLY A 483 12.22 -4.54 11.54
CA GLY A 483 13.37 -4.20 12.36
C GLY A 483 14.67 -4.83 11.85
N VAL A 484 15.82 -4.21 12.14
CA VAL A 484 17.13 -4.68 11.65
C VAL A 484 17.46 -6.11 12.07
N ALA A 485 17.02 -6.55 13.26
CA ALA A 485 17.24 -7.91 13.72
C ALA A 485 16.43 -8.93 12.89
N GLN A 486 15.16 -8.60 12.60
CA GLN A 486 14.30 -9.41 11.72
C GLN A 486 14.85 -9.43 10.28
N ALA A 487 15.44 -8.31 9.85
CA ALA A 487 16.09 -8.18 8.55
C ALA A 487 17.48 -8.88 8.47
N GLY A 488 17.89 -9.64 9.48
CA GLY A 488 19.11 -10.47 9.45
C GLY A 488 20.39 -9.78 9.92
N MET A 489 20.28 -8.61 10.58
CA MET A 489 21.42 -8.01 11.28
C MET A 489 21.82 -8.88 12.47
N GLN A 490 23.12 -8.96 12.75
CA GLN A 490 23.61 -9.69 13.93
C GLN A 490 22.98 -9.16 15.21
N ASN A 491 22.63 -10.09 16.11
CA ASN A 491 22.08 -9.78 17.42
C ASN A 491 22.97 -8.77 18.17
N PRO A 492 22.37 -7.81 18.89
CA PRO A 492 23.12 -6.79 19.59
C PRO A 492 23.92 -7.39 20.74
N THR A 493 25.02 -6.73 21.07
CA THR A 493 25.67 -6.96 22.37
C THR A 493 24.85 -6.30 23.48
N LEU A 494 24.68 -7.00 24.59
CA LEU A 494 23.92 -6.52 25.74
C LEU A 494 24.86 -5.96 26.80
N SER A 495 24.53 -4.79 27.34
CA SER A 495 25.22 -4.16 28.46
C SER A 495 24.23 -3.48 29.39
N SER A 496 24.66 -3.16 30.62
CA SER A 496 23.80 -2.51 31.61
C SER A 496 24.06 -1.00 31.68
N LEU A 497 23.00 -0.19 31.67
CA LEU A 497 23.05 1.24 31.97
C LEU A 497 22.38 1.52 33.31
N ALA A 498 23.15 2.09 34.24
CA ALA A 498 22.62 2.59 35.49
C ALA A 498 21.82 3.87 35.24
N MET A 499 20.60 3.91 35.76
CA MET A 499 19.69 5.04 35.65
C MET A 499 19.81 5.96 36.87
N ALA A 500 19.37 7.20 36.71
CA ALA A 500 19.42 8.19 37.79
C ALA A 500 18.59 7.80 39.03
N ASP A 501 17.56 6.97 38.84
CA ASP A 501 16.71 6.40 39.90
C ASP A 501 17.34 5.18 40.61
N GLY A 502 18.57 4.80 40.24
CA GLY A 502 19.28 3.64 40.78
C GLY A 502 18.86 2.30 40.15
N SER A 503 17.89 2.30 39.23
CA SER A 503 17.56 1.12 38.44
C SER A 503 18.66 0.83 37.40
N THR A 504 18.63 -0.36 36.83
CA THR A 504 19.53 -0.75 35.73
C THR A 504 18.69 -1.22 34.56
N GLN A 505 18.95 -0.65 33.38
CA GLN A 505 18.30 -1.07 32.15
C GLN A 505 19.29 -1.69 31.18
N GLN A 506 18.79 -2.59 30.33
CA GLN A 506 19.58 -3.24 29.29
C GLN A 506 19.75 -2.32 28.08
N VAL A 507 21.00 -2.16 27.64
CA VAL A 507 21.39 -1.45 26.43
C VAL A 507 21.77 -2.47 25.38
N GLN A 508 21.12 -2.37 24.23
CA GLN A 508 21.43 -3.12 23.02
C GLN A 508 22.39 -2.30 22.15
N THR A 509 23.55 -2.85 21.84
CA THR A 509 24.52 -2.24 20.92
C THR A 509 24.68 -3.09 19.66
N TYR A 510 24.17 -2.58 18.54
CA TYR A 510 24.36 -3.14 17.22
C TYR A 510 25.63 -2.53 16.63
N THR A 511 26.61 -3.39 16.30
CA THR A 511 27.84 -2.95 15.64
C THR A 511 27.67 -3.13 14.14
N LEU A 512 27.80 -2.05 13.38
CA LEU A 512 27.69 -2.06 11.93
C LEU A 512 29.07 -2.20 11.29
N PHE A 513 29.17 -3.12 10.33
CA PHE A 513 30.36 -3.30 9.51
C PHE A 513 30.36 -2.35 8.31
N ALA A 514 31.54 -2.05 7.76
CA ALA A 514 31.69 -1.13 6.63
C ALA A 514 30.82 -1.53 5.42
N GLU A 515 30.63 -2.83 5.19
CA GLU A 515 29.80 -3.38 4.12
C GLU A 515 28.30 -3.08 4.30
N GLN A 516 27.85 -2.81 5.52
CA GLN A 516 26.44 -2.52 5.84
C GLN A 516 26.15 -1.01 5.79
N VAL A 517 27.14 -0.17 6.10
CA VAL A 517 26.96 1.29 6.21
C VAL A 517 26.56 1.92 4.88
N GLN A 518 27.28 1.63 3.79
CA GLN A 518 27.01 2.27 2.50
C GLN A 518 25.66 1.86 1.89
N PRO A 519 25.27 0.57 1.88
CA PRO A 519 23.92 0.18 1.46
C PRO A 519 22.81 0.83 2.31
N MET A 520 23.01 0.97 3.62
CA MET A 520 22.02 1.66 4.49
C MET A 520 21.86 3.14 4.13
N LEU A 521 22.96 3.84 3.84
CA LEU A 521 22.93 5.21 3.33
C LEU A 521 22.20 5.30 1.97
N ASN A 522 22.44 4.33 1.09
CA ASN A 522 21.80 4.27 -0.22
C ASN A 522 20.29 4.02 -0.10
N ALA A 523 19.86 3.11 0.78
CA ALA A 523 18.45 2.83 1.03
C ALA A 523 17.73 4.09 1.55
N TYR A 524 18.36 4.82 2.48
CA TYR A 524 17.80 6.08 2.99
C TYR A 524 17.77 7.18 1.92
N GLU A 525 18.80 7.29 1.07
CA GLU A 525 18.79 8.26 -0.03
C GLU A 525 17.75 7.93 -1.10
N GLN A 526 17.51 6.64 -1.38
CA GLN A 526 16.43 6.20 -2.26
C GLN A 526 15.05 6.57 -1.67
N LEU A 527 14.85 6.37 -0.36
CA LEU A 527 13.65 6.81 0.35
C LEU A 527 13.45 8.32 0.21
N ARG A 528 14.51 9.12 0.46
CA ARG A 528 14.48 10.59 0.27
C ARG A 528 14.09 11.00 -1.14
N GLN A 529 14.67 10.35 -2.15
CA GLN A 529 14.41 10.66 -3.55
C GLN A 529 12.98 10.29 -3.97
N SER A 530 12.45 9.19 -3.44
CA SER A 530 11.06 8.78 -3.66
C SER A 530 10.09 9.83 -3.15
N VAL A 531 10.25 10.23 -1.87
CA VAL A 531 9.42 11.28 -1.26
C VAL A 531 9.57 12.60 -1.99
N TYR A 532 10.79 13.00 -2.32
CA TYR A 532 11.02 14.24 -3.06
C TYR A 532 10.31 14.23 -4.41
N GLY A 533 10.50 13.19 -5.23
CA GLY A 533 9.89 13.08 -6.56
C GLY A 533 8.36 13.15 -6.51
N ALA A 534 7.76 12.46 -5.55
CA ALA A 534 6.31 12.44 -5.36
C ALA A 534 5.73 13.81 -5.03
N LEU A 535 6.35 14.52 -4.09
CA LEU A 535 5.79 15.75 -3.56
C LEU A 535 6.07 16.97 -4.46
N ILE A 536 7.17 16.99 -5.23
CA ILE A 536 7.48 18.17 -6.05
C ILE A 536 6.49 18.38 -7.20
N MET A 537 5.92 17.31 -7.76
CA MET A 537 4.94 17.39 -8.83
C MET A 537 3.62 18.04 -8.38
N GLN A 538 3.32 17.92 -7.09
CA GLN A 538 2.14 18.50 -6.43
C GLN A 538 2.40 19.87 -5.81
N THR A 539 3.64 20.34 -5.82
CA THR A 539 4.06 21.59 -5.15
C THR A 539 4.78 22.52 -6.11
N ARG A 540 6.11 22.61 -6.05
CA ARG A 540 6.93 23.53 -6.84
C ARG A 540 6.72 23.36 -8.35
N LEU A 541 6.50 22.13 -8.83
CA LEU A 541 6.29 21.85 -10.25
C LEU A 541 4.81 21.89 -10.68
N LYS A 542 3.89 22.00 -9.72
CA LYS A 542 2.44 22.04 -9.99
C LYS A 542 2.06 23.11 -11.03
N PRO A 543 2.60 24.34 -11.04
CA PRO A 543 2.25 25.33 -12.06
C PRO A 543 2.55 24.89 -13.48
N TYR A 544 3.63 24.11 -13.70
CA TYR A 544 3.94 23.57 -15.02
C TYR A 544 2.96 22.45 -15.40
N MET A 545 2.58 21.61 -14.44
CA MET A 545 1.57 20.56 -14.66
C MET A 545 0.19 21.15 -14.95
N ASP A 546 -0.20 22.21 -14.23
CA ASP A 546 -1.44 22.96 -14.47
C ASP A 546 -1.48 23.63 -15.86
N ALA A 547 -0.33 23.80 -16.51
CA ALA A 547 -0.23 24.42 -17.83
C ALA A 547 -0.31 23.42 -18.99
N VAL A 548 -0.37 22.12 -18.70
CA VAL A 548 -0.65 21.09 -19.71
C VAL A 548 -2.12 21.14 -20.07
N GLU A 549 -2.44 21.25 -21.36
CA GLU A 549 -3.81 21.22 -21.84
C GLU A 549 -4.14 19.91 -22.55
N LEU A 550 -5.37 19.42 -22.40
CA LEU A 550 -5.91 18.37 -23.25
C LEU A 550 -6.51 19.00 -24.51
N VAL A 551 -6.03 18.59 -25.68
CA VAL A 551 -6.59 18.98 -26.97
C VAL A 551 -7.27 17.78 -27.61
N ILE A 552 -8.57 17.96 -27.90
CA ILE A 552 -9.41 17.01 -28.61
C ILE A 552 -9.84 17.68 -29.91
N ASP A 553 -9.32 17.21 -31.04
CA ASP A 553 -9.69 17.69 -32.38
C ASP A 553 -9.73 16.54 -33.40
N ASP A 554 -9.87 16.87 -34.69
CA ASP A 554 -9.94 15.89 -35.78
C ASP A 554 -8.70 14.96 -35.86
N ASN A 555 -7.60 15.30 -35.17
CA ASN A 555 -6.39 14.48 -35.06
C ASN A 555 -6.36 13.61 -33.79
N GLY A 556 -7.45 13.57 -33.03
CA GLY A 556 -7.60 12.78 -31.81
C GLY A 556 -7.31 13.55 -30.52
N ILE A 557 -7.04 12.79 -29.45
CA ILE A 557 -6.75 13.30 -28.11
C ILE A 557 -5.23 13.39 -27.92
N ARG A 558 -4.73 14.56 -27.56
CA ARG A 558 -3.31 14.77 -27.22
C ARG A 558 -3.14 15.77 -26.10
N PHE A 559 -1.97 15.76 -25.47
CA PHE A 559 -1.54 16.82 -24.58
C PHE A 559 -0.83 17.94 -25.34
N ASP A 560 -1.19 19.18 -25.03
CA ASP A 560 -0.48 20.38 -25.43
C ASP A 560 0.37 20.88 -24.26
N THR A 561 1.69 20.80 -24.44
CA THR A 561 2.69 21.21 -23.45
C THR A 561 3.24 22.61 -23.72
N ALA A 562 2.70 23.36 -24.69
CA ALA A 562 3.17 24.71 -25.00
C ALA A 562 3.08 25.67 -23.79
N GLY A 563 2.14 25.41 -22.88
CA GLY A 563 2.03 26.12 -21.60
C GLY A 563 3.25 25.92 -20.69
N ILE A 564 3.86 24.73 -20.69
CA ILE A 564 5.11 24.45 -19.95
C ILE A 564 6.24 25.31 -20.53
N ASP A 565 6.39 25.34 -21.86
CA ASP A 565 7.43 26.14 -22.52
C ASP A 565 7.28 27.63 -22.22
N ALA A 566 6.05 28.14 -22.27
CA ALA A 566 5.76 29.53 -21.96
C ALA A 566 6.09 29.89 -20.49
N LEU A 567 5.69 29.04 -19.54
CA LEU A 567 6.01 29.22 -18.13
C LEU A 567 7.51 29.10 -17.87
N ALA A 568 8.19 28.15 -18.48
CA ALA A 568 9.64 27.98 -18.34
C ALA A 568 10.40 29.21 -18.87
N GLN A 569 9.99 29.77 -20.01
CA GLN A 569 10.57 31.00 -20.56
C GLN A 569 10.31 32.21 -19.65
N GLN A 570 9.09 32.33 -19.11
CA GLN A 570 8.74 33.38 -18.17
C GLN A 570 9.58 33.26 -16.90
N HIS A 571 9.64 32.08 -16.29
CA HIS A 571 10.40 31.85 -15.06
C HIS A 571 11.89 32.08 -15.30
N ALA A 572 12.44 31.63 -16.43
CA ALA A 572 13.84 31.86 -16.79
C ALA A 572 14.18 33.35 -16.97
N SER A 573 13.20 34.21 -17.26
CA SER A 573 13.41 35.66 -17.35
C SER A 573 13.55 36.34 -15.99
N THR A 574 12.96 35.76 -14.94
CA THR A 574 12.95 36.32 -13.58
C THR A 574 13.92 35.62 -12.64
N ASP A 575 14.04 34.30 -12.74
CA ASP A 575 14.93 33.44 -11.94
C ASP A 575 15.48 32.29 -12.81
N PRO A 576 16.55 32.54 -13.57
CA PRO A 576 17.13 31.56 -14.49
C PRO A 576 17.59 30.27 -13.81
N LEU A 577 18.08 30.34 -12.56
CA LEU A 577 18.64 29.18 -11.88
C LEU A 577 17.54 28.23 -11.40
N ASN A 578 16.47 28.75 -10.79
CA ASN A 578 15.34 27.93 -10.39
C ASN A 578 14.59 27.39 -11.62
N ALA A 579 14.44 28.19 -12.69
CA ALA A 579 13.82 27.71 -13.93
C ALA A 579 14.56 26.50 -14.54
N ILE A 580 15.90 26.53 -14.61
CA ILE A 580 16.69 25.38 -15.07
C ILE A 580 16.53 24.19 -14.11
N THR A 581 16.49 24.45 -12.81
CA THR A 581 16.32 23.41 -11.80
C THR A 581 14.96 22.72 -11.93
N ASP A 582 13.89 23.49 -12.13
CA ASP A 582 12.55 22.97 -12.37
C ASP A 582 12.51 22.12 -13.63
N LEU A 583 13.10 22.57 -14.74
CA LEU A 583 13.17 21.79 -15.98
C LEU A 583 13.94 20.48 -15.83
N LEU A 584 15.01 20.46 -15.03
CA LEU A 584 15.75 19.23 -14.72
C LEU A 584 14.91 18.25 -13.89
N ASP A 585 14.16 18.76 -12.92
CA ASP A 585 13.29 17.93 -12.10
C ASP A 585 12.05 17.45 -12.87
N LEU A 586 11.44 18.30 -13.71
CA LEU A 586 10.39 17.91 -14.66
C LEU A 586 10.87 16.80 -15.59
N ARG A 587 12.09 16.91 -16.12
CA ARG A 587 12.66 15.84 -16.95
C ARG A 587 12.91 14.56 -16.15
N ARG A 588 13.34 14.67 -14.89
CA ARG A 588 13.70 13.51 -14.07
C ARG A 588 12.49 12.77 -13.52
N TYR A 589 11.49 13.51 -13.07
CA TYR A 589 10.34 12.98 -12.33
C TYR A 589 9.03 13.08 -13.12
N GLY A 590 9.01 13.89 -14.19
CA GLY A 590 7.88 14.02 -15.10
C GLY A 590 8.15 13.44 -16.49
N SER A 591 9.23 12.68 -16.73
CA SER A 591 9.46 12.04 -18.06
C SER A 591 8.53 10.86 -18.34
N ASP A 592 8.02 10.20 -17.31
CA ASP A 592 6.88 9.30 -17.46
C ASP A 592 5.56 10.09 -17.63
N ALA A 593 5.60 11.43 -17.63
CA ALA A 593 4.48 12.33 -17.81
C ALA A 593 4.63 13.28 -19.04
N LEU A 594 5.76 13.32 -19.75
CA LEU A 594 6.01 14.25 -20.87
C LEU A 594 6.68 13.52 -22.01
#